data_AF-A0A7V9ZI48-F1
#
_entry.id   AF-A0A7V9ZI48-F1
#
_cell.length_a   1.000
_cell.length_b   1.000
_cell.length_c   1.000
_cell.angle_alpha   90.00
_cell.angle_beta   90.00
_cell.angle_gamma   90.00
#
_symmetry.space_group_name_H-M   'P 1'
#
loop_
_entity.id
_entity.type
_entity.pdbx_description
1 polymer ?
#
loop_
_entity_poly.entity_id
_entity_poly.type
_entity_poly.pdbx_seq_one_letter_code
_entity_poly.pdbx_strand_id
1 'polypeptide(L)'
;MVDAKLVRETDTATKRSPNAVEKALGIKKLVDRPPTAANAGPKPVGVPSNVVDQLVRWIPTETLTVYVAYIAVADRPEIPQGKKLWDADFFWQWFGVSAGVALTVAFVVLLTLGKVRQTHEPFRWPVFEMVVGAVAFTAWSLALPDTPLLDFKDYKVEIGALLVTITTLFIAVLAYALGKQPPSAPVADGV
;
A
#
# COMPACT_ATOMS: atom_id res chain seq x y z
N MET A 1 38.36 20.96 49.04
CA MET A 1 39.41 20.22 49.78
C MET A 1 38.72 19.44 50.90
N VAL A 2 38.58 18.11 50.74
CA VAL A 2 38.59 17.00 51.72
C VAL A 2 38.35 15.75 50.84
N ASP A 3 39.40 15.17 50.27
CA ASP A 3 40.25 14.08 50.79
C ASP A 3 39.67 12.68 50.56
N ALA A 4 40.50 11.87 49.90
CA ALA A 4 40.24 10.51 49.47
C ALA A 4 41.17 9.59 50.25
N LYS A 5 40.63 8.68 51.06
CA LYS A 5 41.27 7.38 51.34
C LYS A 5 40.50 6.49 52.32
N LEU A 6 40.59 5.19 52.03
CA LEU A 6 40.40 4.02 52.91
C LEU A 6 38.92 3.61 53.08
N VAL A 7 38.50 2.36 52.88
CA VAL A 7 39.06 1.04 53.26
C VAL A 7 38.43 -0.01 52.31
N ARG A 8 39.20 -0.67 51.43
CA ARG A 8 39.72 -2.06 51.53
C ARG A 8 38.76 -3.13 52.09
N GLU A 9 38.54 -4.16 51.25
CA GLU A 9 38.47 -5.59 51.64
C GLU A 9 37.10 -6.19 52.02
N THR A 10 36.49 -6.91 51.07
CA THR A 10 36.24 -8.36 51.21
C THR A 10 35.96 -8.95 49.83
N ASP A 11 36.99 -9.60 49.31
CA ASP A 11 36.94 -10.52 48.20
C ASP A 11 36.49 -11.89 48.76
N THR A 12 35.28 -12.34 48.42
CA THR A 12 34.91 -13.75 48.55
C THR A 12 34.32 -14.22 47.23
N ALA A 13 35.22 -14.76 46.42
CA ALA A 13 34.96 -15.54 45.23
C ALA A 13 33.88 -16.62 45.49
N THR A 14 32.70 -16.42 44.89
CA THR A 14 31.80 -17.54 44.60
C THR A 14 31.94 -17.87 43.11
N LYS A 15 32.82 -18.81 42.79
CA LYS A 15 32.90 -19.46 41.48
C LYS A 15 31.58 -20.19 41.20
N ARG A 16 30.59 -19.48 40.63
CA ARG A 16 29.44 -20.13 39.99
C ARG A 16 29.91 -20.71 38.66
N SER A 17 30.08 -22.03 38.63
CA SER A 17 30.36 -22.78 37.40
C SER A 17 29.23 -22.53 36.38
N PRO A 18 29.51 -21.95 35.20
CA PRO A 18 28.50 -21.65 34.19
C PRO A 18 27.80 -22.91 33.63
N ASN A 19 28.36 -24.10 33.89
CA ASN A 19 27.90 -25.35 33.29
C ASN A 19 26.74 -26.03 34.06
N ALA A 20 26.39 -25.56 35.25
CA ALA A 20 25.31 -26.17 36.04
C ALA A 20 23.93 -25.80 35.50
N VAL A 21 23.77 -24.57 35.02
CA VAL A 21 22.50 -24.05 34.48
C VAL A 21 22.21 -24.64 33.10
N GLU A 22 23.24 -24.77 32.25
CA GLU A 22 23.13 -25.39 30.92
C GLU A 22 22.76 -26.88 30.97
N LYS A 23 23.25 -27.60 32.00
CA LYS A 23 22.95 -29.01 32.22
C LYS A 23 21.54 -29.22 32.78
N ALA A 24 21.05 -28.30 33.62
CA ALA A 24 19.70 -28.34 34.16
C ALA A 24 18.63 -27.98 33.11
N LEU A 25 18.94 -27.10 32.16
CA LEU A 25 18.02 -26.67 31.10
C LEU A 25 18.02 -27.58 29.87
N GLY A 26 18.87 -28.62 29.81
CA GLY A 26 18.88 -29.58 28.70
C GLY A 26 19.19 -28.98 27.33
N ILE A 27 19.70 -27.75 27.26
CA ILE A 27 19.86 -26.96 26.03
C ILE A 27 20.79 -27.65 25.03
N LYS A 28 21.74 -28.45 25.51
CA LYS A 28 22.67 -29.20 24.64
C LYS A 28 21.97 -30.23 23.74
N LYS A 29 20.75 -30.68 24.09
CA LYS A 29 19.98 -31.63 23.28
C LYS A 29 19.11 -30.97 22.20
N LEU A 30 18.98 -29.64 22.21
CA LEU A 30 18.24 -28.89 21.18
C LEU A 30 19.11 -28.51 19.97
N VAL A 31 20.44 -28.63 20.09
CA VAL A 31 21.39 -28.29 19.01
C VAL A 31 21.62 -29.48 18.06
N ASP A 32 21.40 -30.72 18.49
CA ASP A 32 21.64 -31.93 17.68
C ASP A 32 20.34 -32.62 17.22
N ARG A 33 19.29 -31.86 16.89
CA ARG A 33 18.15 -32.46 16.19
C ARG A 33 18.55 -32.66 14.71
N PRO A 34 18.62 -33.89 14.19
CA PRO A 34 18.79 -34.09 12.76
C PRO A 34 17.66 -33.36 12.03
N PRO A 35 17.90 -32.76 10.85
CA PRO A 35 16.89 -31.98 10.14
C PRO A 35 15.71 -32.90 9.85
N THR A 36 14.71 -32.82 10.72
CA THR A 36 13.41 -33.40 10.50
C THR A 36 12.92 -32.70 9.25
N ALA A 37 12.75 -33.46 8.17
CA ALA A 37 12.24 -32.97 6.90
C ALA A 37 11.11 -31.99 7.20
N ALA A 38 11.43 -30.70 7.04
CA ALA A 38 10.50 -29.64 7.33
C ALA A 38 9.28 -29.97 6.49
N ASN A 39 8.13 -30.13 7.16
CA ASN A 39 6.84 -30.11 6.51
C ASN A 39 6.91 -28.97 5.50
N ALA A 40 6.93 -29.33 4.21
CA ALA A 40 6.68 -28.39 3.14
C ALA A 40 5.21 -27.99 3.31
N GLY A 41 4.95 -27.09 4.26
CA GLY A 41 3.72 -26.35 4.31
C GLY A 41 3.50 -25.74 2.91
N PRO A 42 2.24 -25.55 2.50
CA PRO A 42 1.93 -25.01 1.18
C PRO A 42 2.87 -23.83 0.92
N LYS A 43 3.73 -23.95 -0.10
CA LYS A 43 4.55 -22.81 -0.53
C LYS A 43 3.56 -21.66 -0.71
N PRO A 44 3.78 -20.50 -0.07
CA PRO A 44 2.99 -19.33 -0.37
C PRO A 44 2.99 -19.21 -1.89
N VAL A 45 1.82 -19.31 -2.51
CA VAL A 45 1.68 -19.08 -3.94
C VAL A 45 1.81 -17.57 -4.07
N GLY A 46 3.05 -17.10 -3.97
CA GLY A 46 3.39 -15.71 -4.12
C GLY A 46 3.02 -15.32 -5.53
N VAL A 47 2.13 -14.34 -5.64
CA VAL A 47 1.93 -13.65 -6.91
C VAL A 47 3.31 -13.13 -7.33
N PRO A 48 3.82 -13.48 -8.52
CA PRO A 48 5.15 -13.04 -8.91
C PRO A 48 5.22 -11.51 -8.84
N SER A 49 6.32 -10.97 -8.30
CA SER A 49 6.45 -9.55 -7.94
C SER A 49 6.14 -8.60 -9.09
N ASN A 50 6.40 -9.06 -10.33
CA ASN A 50 6.06 -8.35 -11.55
C ASN A 50 4.57 -8.03 -11.71
N VAL A 51 3.66 -8.86 -11.19
CA VAL A 51 2.20 -8.65 -11.29
C VAL A 51 1.77 -7.56 -10.31
N VAL A 52 2.31 -7.56 -9.09
CA VAL A 52 2.03 -6.49 -8.11
C VAL A 52 2.57 -5.16 -8.61
N ASP A 53 3.81 -5.14 -9.11
CA ASP A 53 4.42 -3.94 -9.70
C ASP A 53 3.63 -3.42 -10.91
N GLN A 54 3.07 -4.33 -11.72
CA GLN A 54 2.16 -3.99 -12.81
C GLN A 54 0.88 -3.34 -12.33
N LEU A 55 0.30 -3.84 -11.24
CA LEU A 55 -0.95 -3.34 -10.68
C LEU A 55 -0.76 -1.95 -10.05
N VAL A 56 0.25 -1.79 -9.19
CA VAL A 56 0.47 -0.53 -8.45
C VAL A 56 0.90 0.61 -9.37
N ARG A 57 1.55 0.32 -10.50
CA ARG A 57 1.95 1.33 -11.49
C ARG A 57 0.79 2.18 -12.01
N TRP A 58 -0.41 1.62 -12.08
CA TRP A 58 -1.58 2.29 -12.64
C TRP A 58 -2.44 2.99 -11.58
N ILE A 59 -2.14 2.78 -10.30
CA ILE A 59 -2.88 3.38 -9.20
C ILE A 59 -2.22 4.73 -8.88
N PRO A 60 -2.92 5.86 -9.01
CA PRO A 60 -2.36 7.17 -8.73
C PRO A 60 -2.36 7.41 -7.21
N THR A 61 -1.36 6.83 -6.54
CA THR A 61 -1.28 6.85 -5.06
C THR A 61 -1.11 8.26 -4.50
N GLU A 62 -0.46 9.15 -5.24
CA GLU A 62 -0.20 10.53 -4.86
C GLU A 62 -1.50 11.33 -4.82
N THR A 63 -2.37 11.19 -5.82
CA THR A 63 -3.66 11.89 -5.81
C THR A 63 -4.64 11.23 -4.85
N LEU A 64 -4.58 9.91 -4.69
CA LEU A 64 -5.38 9.19 -3.72
C LEU A 64 -5.04 9.62 -2.28
N THR A 65 -3.76 9.79 -1.95
CA THR A 65 -3.36 10.27 -0.62
C THR A 65 -3.83 11.70 -0.36
N VAL A 66 -3.75 12.60 -1.35
CA VAL A 66 -4.32 13.95 -1.26
C VAL A 66 -5.84 13.89 -1.08
N TYR A 67 -6.53 13.00 -1.79
CA TYR A 67 -7.98 12.83 -1.63
C TYR A 67 -8.36 12.27 -0.26
N VAL A 68 -7.60 11.31 0.27
CA VAL A 68 -7.80 10.78 1.63
C VAL A 68 -7.58 11.88 2.68
N ALA A 69 -6.57 12.72 2.49
CA ALA A 69 -6.36 13.88 3.36
C ALA A 69 -7.52 14.89 3.25
N TYR A 70 -8.04 15.11 2.04
CA TYR A 70 -9.20 15.95 1.81
C TYR A 70 -10.44 15.45 2.55
N ILE A 71 -10.81 14.16 2.42
CA ILE A 71 -12.00 13.63 3.12
C ILE A 71 -11.82 13.60 4.64
N ALA A 72 -10.58 13.57 5.15
CA ALA A 72 -10.31 13.63 6.58
C ALA A 72 -10.55 15.03 7.19
N VAL A 73 -10.48 16.08 6.37
CA VAL A 73 -10.76 17.46 6.79
C VAL A 73 -12.09 17.99 6.27
N ALA A 74 -12.66 17.37 5.25
CA ALA A 74 -13.98 17.72 4.74
C ALA A 74 -15.05 17.31 5.76
N ASP A 75 -15.98 18.21 6.02
CA ASP A 75 -17.11 17.91 6.88
C ASP A 75 -17.94 16.77 6.27
N ARG A 76 -18.45 15.91 7.15
CA ARG A 76 -19.40 14.87 6.75
C ARG A 76 -20.70 15.53 6.28
N PRO A 77 -21.41 14.95 5.30
CA PRO A 77 -22.70 15.47 4.87
C PRO A 77 -23.63 15.65 6.07
N GLU A 78 -24.15 16.85 6.27
CA GLU A 78 -25.15 17.09 7.30
C GLU A 78 -26.45 16.39 6.90
N ILE A 79 -26.89 15.44 7.72
CA ILE A 79 -28.16 14.75 7.52
C ILE A 79 -29.26 15.62 8.14
N PRO A 80 -30.20 16.18 7.35
CA PRO A 80 -31.26 17.00 7.91
C PRO A 80 -32.12 16.19 8.89
N GLN A 81 -32.59 16.84 9.96
CA GLN A 81 -33.38 16.14 10.99
C GLN A 81 -34.62 15.46 10.37
N GLY A 82 -34.80 14.17 10.70
CA GLY A 82 -35.91 13.36 10.20
C GLY A 82 -35.74 12.85 8.75
N LYS A 83 -34.63 13.16 8.08
CA LYS A 83 -34.31 12.63 6.75
C LYS A 83 -33.32 11.46 6.84
N LYS A 84 -33.14 10.79 5.71
CA LYS A 84 -32.26 9.62 5.60
C LYS A 84 -30.91 10.03 5.02
N LEU A 85 -29.91 9.15 5.11
CA LEU A 85 -28.54 9.45 4.69
C LEU A 85 -28.45 9.91 3.22
N TRP A 86 -29.23 9.30 2.33
CA TRP A 86 -29.29 9.65 0.91
C TRP A 86 -30.01 10.97 0.60
N ASP A 87 -30.56 11.65 1.62
CA ASP A 87 -31.15 12.99 1.47
C ASP A 87 -30.15 14.10 1.89
N ALA A 88 -28.92 13.73 2.28
CA ALA A 88 -27.87 14.67 2.65
C ALA A 88 -27.22 15.30 1.41
N ASP A 89 -26.55 16.44 1.59
CA ASP A 89 -25.84 17.10 0.49
C ASP A 89 -24.44 16.50 0.30
N PHE A 90 -24.25 15.76 -0.78
CA PHE A 90 -22.97 15.15 -1.17
C PHE A 90 -22.15 15.99 -2.16
N PHE A 91 -22.53 17.26 -2.39
CA PHE A 91 -21.88 18.13 -3.38
C PHE A 91 -20.36 18.20 -3.18
N TRP A 92 -19.90 18.39 -1.95
CA TRP A 92 -18.46 18.50 -1.65
C TRP A 92 -17.71 17.20 -1.92
N GLN A 93 -18.31 16.04 -1.65
CA GLN A 93 -17.71 14.74 -1.90
C GLN A 93 -17.58 14.50 -3.43
N TRP A 94 -18.63 14.82 -4.20
CA TRP A 94 -18.58 14.76 -5.67
C TRP A 94 -17.58 15.74 -6.27
N PHE A 95 -17.50 16.95 -5.72
CA PHE A 95 -16.50 17.93 -6.10
C PHE A 95 -15.08 17.42 -5.81
N GLY A 96 -14.84 16.84 -4.63
CA GLY A 96 -13.56 16.25 -4.25
C GLY A 96 -13.12 15.13 -5.18
N VAL A 97 -14.03 14.21 -5.55
CA VAL A 97 -13.74 13.15 -6.53
C VAL A 97 -13.39 13.77 -7.89
N SER A 98 -14.18 14.73 -8.36
CA SER A 98 -13.95 15.39 -9.66
C SER A 98 -12.63 16.14 -9.70
N ALA A 99 -12.29 16.86 -8.62
CA ALA A 99 -11.02 17.55 -8.46
C ALA A 99 -9.84 16.57 -8.42
N GLY A 100 -9.98 15.44 -7.71
CA GLY A 100 -8.97 14.38 -7.68
C GLY A 100 -8.75 13.70 -9.03
N VAL A 101 -9.80 13.50 -9.83
CA VAL A 101 -9.69 13.04 -11.22
C VAL A 101 -8.91 14.03 -12.06
N ALA A 102 -9.27 15.33 -12.01
CA ALA A 102 -8.56 16.37 -12.74
C ALA A 102 -7.09 16.46 -12.32
N LEU A 103 -6.80 16.36 -11.02
CA LEU A 103 -5.44 16.34 -10.47
C LEU A 103 -4.66 15.13 -10.97
N THR A 104 -5.28 13.95 -11.04
CA THR A 104 -4.65 12.72 -11.55
C THR A 104 -4.24 12.90 -13.00
N VAL A 105 -5.14 13.41 -13.84
CA VAL A 105 -4.86 13.70 -15.24
C VAL A 105 -3.73 14.72 -15.38
N ALA A 106 -3.77 15.80 -14.59
CA ALA A 106 -2.72 16.81 -14.58
C ALA A 106 -1.36 16.22 -14.18
N PHE A 107 -1.32 15.35 -13.18
CA PHE A 107 -0.09 14.69 -12.72
C PHE A 107 0.53 13.81 -13.81
N VAL A 108 -0.28 13.02 -14.51
CA VAL A 108 0.18 12.19 -15.66
C VAL A 108 0.78 13.07 -16.77
N VAL A 109 0.14 14.20 -17.09
CA VAL A 109 0.64 15.15 -18.09
C VAL A 109 1.97 15.77 -17.62
N LEU A 110 2.06 16.20 -16.37
CA LEU A 110 3.28 16.78 -15.79
C LEU A 110 4.45 15.79 -15.79
N LEU A 111 4.22 14.54 -15.40
CA LEU A 111 5.24 13.48 -15.46
C LEU A 111 5.71 13.23 -16.89
N THR A 112 4.79 13.25 -17.85
CA THR A 112 5.12 13.07 -19.27
C THR A 112 5.94 14.24 -19.82
N LEU A 113 5.58 15.47 -19.48
CA LEU A 113 6.36 16.67 -19.82
C LEU A 113 7.75 16.65 -19.18
N GLY A 114 7.84 16.20 -17.92
CA GLY A 114 9.12 16.01 -17.23
C GLY A 114 10.02 15.01 -17.95
N LYS A 115 9.46 13.87 -18.38
CA LYS A 115 10.18 12.86 -19.15
C LYS A 115 10.70 13.40 -20.49
N VAL A 116 9.85 14.10 -21.25
CA VAL A 116 10.22 14.71 -22.54
C VAL A 116 11.38 15.70 -22.39
N ARG A 117 11.38 16.50 -21.33
CA ARG A 117 12.48 17.43 -21.04
C ARG A 117 13.80 16.72 -20.73
N GLN A 118 13.75 15.51 -20.17
CA GLN A 118 14.96 14.73 -19.84
C GLN A 118 15.47 13.95 -21.06
N THR A 119 14.59 13.31 -21.82
CA THR A 119 14.98 12.41 -22.92
C THR A 119 15.12 13.11 -24.28
N HIS A 120 14.66 14.36 -24.39
CA HIS A 120 14.59 15.12 -25.66
C HIS A 120 13.76 14.42 -26.75
N GLU A 121 12.91 13.47 -26.37
CA GLU A 121 11.98 12.80 -27.28
C GLU A 121 10.80 13.71 -27.64
N PRO A 122 10.18 13.54 -28.83
CA PRO A 122 8.98 14.30 -29.19
C PRO A 122 7.84 14.01 -28.22
N PHE A 123 7.12 15.06 -27.81
CA PHE A 123 5.99 14.93 -26.91
C PHE A 123 4.87 14.11 -27.57
N ARG A 124 4.42 13.07 -26.86
CA ARG A 124 3.27 12.24 -27.23
C ARG A 124 2.27 12.28 -26.09
N TRP A 125 1.01 12.53 -26.42
CA TRP A 125 -0.06 12.58 -25.43
C TRP A 125 -0.24 11.20 -24.76
N PRO A 126 -0.16 11.12 -23.42
CA PRO A 126 -0.27 9.87 -22.67
C PRO A 126 -1.75 9.53 -22.40
N VAL A 127 -2.57 9.48 -23.46
CA VAL A 127 -4.04 9.38 -23.33
C VAL A 127 -4.44 8.12 -22.57
N PHE A 128 -3.73 7.02 -22.80
CA PHE A 128 -3.99 5.75 -22.11
C PHE A 128 -3.76 5.89 -20.59
N GLU A 129 -2.60 6.41 -20.22
CA GLU A 129 -2.21 6.64 -18.83
C GLU A 129 -3.17 7.60 -18.13
N MET A 130 -3.64 8.65 -18.83
CA MET A 130 -4.63 9.60 -18.31
C MET A 130 -5.97 8.93 -18.01
N VAL A 131 -6.50 8.13 -18.96
CA VAL A 131 -7.81 7.45 -18.80
C VAL A 131 -7.73 6.38 -17.73
N VAL A 132 -6.71 5.52 -17.76
CA VAL A 132 -6.54 4.46 -16.77
C VAL A 132 -6.33 5.03 -15.38
N GLY A 133 -5.50 6.08 -15.25
CA GLY A 133 -5.29 6.76 -13.98
C GLY A 133 -6.56 7.38 -13.43
N ALA A 134 -7.35 8.06 -14.27
CA ALA A 134 -8.63 8.65 -13.87
C ALA A 134 -9.65 7.59 -13.42
N VAL A 135 -9.76 6.48 -14.16
CA VAL A 135 -10.66 5.36 -13.82
C VAL A 135 -10.22 4.67 -12.53
N ALA A 136 -8.92 4.42 -12.38
CA ALA A 136 -8.35 3.86 -11.16
C ALA A 136 -8.65 4.77 -9.96
N PHE A 137 -8.29 6.05 -10.04
CA PHE A 137 -8.59 7.03 -8.98
C PHE A 137 -10.07 6.99 -8.60
N THR A 138 -10.96 7.08 -9.59
CA THR A 138 -12.42 7.11 -9.37
C THR A 138 -12.90 5.84 -8.66
N ALA A 139 -12.49 4.67 -9.12
CA ALA A 139 -12.89 3.41 -8.49
C ALA A 139 -12.44 3.31 -7.03
N TRP A 140 -11.19 3.71 -6.76
CA TRP A 140 -10.65 3.71 -5.40
C TRP A 140 -11.31 4.76 -4.51
N SER A 141 -11.52 5.98 -5.00
CA SER A 141 -12.19 7.04 -4.23
C SER A 141 -13.63 6.67 -3.87
N LEU A 142 -14.36 6.03 -4.79
CA LEU A 142 -15.75 5.63 -4.57
C LEU A 142 -15.90 4.40 -3.66
N ALA A 143 -14.81 3.68 -3.39
CA ALA A 143 -14.79 2.53 -2.49
C ALA A 143 -14.42 2.90 -1.04
N LEU A 144 -14.08 4.17 -0.78
CA LEU A 144 -13.80 4.66 0.58
C LEU A 144 -15.10 4.76 1.41
N PRO A 145 -15.01 4.68 2.75
CA PRO A 145 -16.18 4.69 3.62
C PRO A 145 -17.03 5.97 3.52
N ASP A 146 -16.40 7.12 3.29
CA ASP A 146 -17.07 8.42 3.12
C ASP A 146 -17.30 8.74 1.61
N THR A 147 -17.75 7.74 0.85
CA THR A 147 -17.98 7.84 -0.60
C THR A 147 -19.23 8.66 -0.93
N PRO A 148 -19.21 9.46 -2.02
CA PRO A 148 -20.41 10.14 -2.51
C PRO A 148 -21.49 9.16 -3.01
N LEU A 149 -21.19 7.87 -3.17
CA LEU A 149 -22.19 6.87 -3.54
C LEU A 149 -23.26 6.64 -2.46
N LEU A 150 -23.05 7.12 -1.23
CA LEU A 150 -24.06 7.10 -0.17
C LEU A 150 -25.30 7.96 -0.49
N ASP A 151 -25.22 8.83 -1.51
CA ASP A 151 -26.35 9.56 -2.10
C ASP A 151 -27.37 8.61 -2.77
N PHE A 152 -26.96 7.38 -3.13
CA PHE A 152 -27.87 6.40 -3.71
C PHE A 152 -28.51 5.51 -2.65
N LYS A 153 -29.85 5.47 -2.64
CA LYS A 153 -30.67 4.70 -1.68
C LYS A 153 -30.30 3.21 -1.56
N ASP A 154 -29.91 2.59 -2.68
CA ASP A 154 -29.62 1.15 -2.75
C ASP A 154 -28.13 0.83 -2.69
N TYR A 155 -27.28 1.81 -2.37
CA TYR A 155 -25.85 1.59 -2.25
C TYR A 155 -25.53 0.71 -1.04
N LYS A 156 -24.60 -0.24 -1.25
CA LYS A 156 -24.05 -1.08 -0.21
C LYS A 156 -22.53 -1.04 -0.29
N VAL A 157 -21.85 -1.12 0.85
CA VAL A 157 -20.39 -0.99 0.94
C VAL A 157 -19.67 -2.06 0.10
N GLU A 158 -20.27 -3.24 -0.06
CA GLU A 158 -19.76 -4.34 -0.89
C GLU A 158 -19.64 -3.94 -2.36
N ILE A 159 -20.45 -2.99 -2.84
CA ILE A 159 -20.37 -2.46 -4.21
C ILE A 159 -19.03 -1.73 -4.40
N GLY A 160 -18.54 -1.01 -3.39
CA GLY A 160 -17.23 -0.35 -3.44
C GLY A 160 -16.08 -1.36 -3.63
N ALA A 161 -16.07 -2.43 -2.84
CA ALA A 161 -15.06 -3.48 -2.98
C ALA A 161 -15.14 -4.20 -4.34
N LEU A 162 -16.36 -4.45 -4.83
CA LEU A 162 -16.58 -5.03 -6.15
C LEU A 162 -16.07 -4.11 -7.27
N LEU A 163 -16.34 -2.80 -7.18
CA LEU A 163 -15.88 -1.80 -8.14
C LEU A 163 -14.36 -1.78 -8.25
N VAL A 164 -13.64 -1.74 -7.12
CA VAL A 164 -12.16 -1.79 -7.13
C VAL A 164 -11.68 -3.09 -7.78
N THR A 165 -12.26 -4.23 -7.40
CA THR A 165 -11.87 -5.53 -7.94
C THR A 165 -12.04 -5.61 -9.47
N ILE A 166 -13.21 -5.19 -9.98
CA ILE A 166 -13.50 -5.19 -11.42
C ILE A 166 -12.59 -4.21 -12.14
N THR A 167 -12.43 -2.99 -11.62
CA THR A 167 -11.56 -1.98 -12.24
C THR A 167 -10.11 -2.46 -12.30
N THR A 168 -9.59 -3.03 -11.22
CA THR A 168 -8.23 -3.59 -11.18
C THR A 168 -8.04 -4.71 -12.19
N LEU A 169 -8.98 -5.65 -12.26
CA LEU A 169 -8.95 -6.73 -13.26
C LEU A 169 -8.99 -6.18 -14.69
N PHE A 170 -9.90 -5.24 -14.95
CA PHE A 170 -10.06 -4.63 -16.26
C PHE A 170 -8.80 -3.88 -16.70
N ILE A 171 -8.19 -3.08 -15.82
CA ILE A 171 -6.94 -2.36 -16.11
C ILE A 171 -5.81 -3.34 -16.41
N ALA A 172 -5.66 -4.41 -15.63
CA ALA A 172 -4.62 -5.41 -15.84
C ALA A 172 -4.77 -6.10 -17.21
N VAL A 173 -5.99 -6.54 -17.56
CA VAL A 173 -6.29 -7.18 -18.85
C VAL A 173 -6.06 -6.20 -20.00
N LEU A 174 -6.49 -4.95 -19.86
CA LEU A 174 -6.33 -3.94 -20.89
C LEU A 174 -4.85 -3.57 -21.11
N ALA A 175 -4.08 -3.42 -20.03
CA ALA A 175 -2.65 -3.17 -20.11
C ALA A 175 -1.90 -4.33 -20.79
N TYR A 176 -2.28 -5.57 -20.49
CA TYR A 176 -1.75 -6.76 -21.16
C TYR A 176 -2.07 -6.75 -22.66
N ALA A 177 -3.34 -6.55 -23.02
CA ALA A 177 -3.80 -6.57 -24.42
C ALA A 177 -3.12 -5.48 -25.28
N LEU A 178 -2.77 -4.34 -24.69
CA LEU A 178 -2.11 -3.23 -25.39
C LEU A 178 -0.56 -3.29 -25.35
N GLY A 179 0.02 -4.36 -24.80
CA GLY A 179 1.47 -4.49 -24.69
C GLY A 179 2.13 -3.43 -23.79
N LYS A 180 1.37 -2.86 -22.85
CA LYS A 180 1.82 -1.79 -21.93
C LYS A 180 2.50 -2.37 -20.67
N GLN A 181 3.02 -3.59 -20.74
CA GLN A 181 3.69 -4.23 -19.61
C GLN A 181 5.03 -3.53 -19.30
N PRO A 182 5.42 -3.45 -18.02
CA PRO A 182 6.75 -3.00 -17.64
C PRO A 182 7.80 -3.96 -18.24
N PRO A 183 9.00 -3.45 -18.56
CA PRO A 183 10.12 -4.29 -18.94
C PRO A 183 10.31 -5.38 -17.89
N SER A 184 10.37 -6.64 -18.31
CA SER A 184 10.78 -7.73 -17.43
C SER A 184 12.18 -7.42 -16.92
N ALA A 185 12.36 -7.47 -15.59
CA ALA A 185 13.69 -7.32 -14.99
C ALA A 185 14.66 -8.30 -15.68
N PRO A 186 15.91 -7.90 -15.95
CA PRO A 186 16.89 -8.81 -16.49
C PRO A 186 16.99 -10.02 -15.56
N VAL A 187 16.80 -11.20 -16.13
CA VAL A 187 17.06 -12.46 -15.42
C VAL A 187 18.51 -12.33 -14.95
N ALA A 188 18.73 -12.32 -13.63
CA ALA A 188 20.08 -12.38 -13.10
C ALA A 188 20.64 -13.74 -13.54
N ASP A 189 21.41 -13.73 -14.64
CA ASP A 189 22.15 -14.89 -15.09
C ASP A 189 23.00 -15.33 -13.89
N GLY A 190 22.70 -16.53 -13.40
CA GLY A 190 23.17 -17.02 -12.11
C GLY A 190 24.69 -16.90 -11.98
N VAL A 191 25.12 -16.26 -10.88
CA VAL A 191 26.46 -16.41 -10.30
C VAL A 191 26.39 -17.51 -9.26
#